data_AF-A0A3B9SQY4-F1
#
_entry.id   AF-A0A3B9SQY4-F1
#
_cell.length_a   1.000
_cell.length_b   1.000
_cell.length_c   1.000
_cell.angle_alpha   90.00
_cell.angle_beta   90.00
_cell.angle_gamma   90.00
#
_symmetry.space_group_name_H-M   'P 1'
#
loop_
_entity.id
_entity.type
_entity.pdbx_description
1 polymer ?
#
loop_
_entity_poly.entity_id
_entity_poly.type
_entity_poly.pdbx_seq_one_letter_code
_entity_poly.pdbx_strand_id
1 'polypeptide(L)'
;MRKAGLNFWLACGLFLTGAGLAVSGFVRWLVLPCGGGQGFRGGRWAYPEPVFIFTRGTWDDIHKFFAVVFVGLVAAHVMLHWNWLVGMWRSLGRRQGP
;
A
#
# COMPACT_ATOMS: atom_id res chain seq x y z
N MET A 1 12.33 -14.60 23.23
CA MET A 1 12.67 -14.60 21.79
C MET A 1 11.47 -14.41 20.83
N ARG A 2 10.23 -14.78 21.17
CA ARG A 2 9.06 -14.63 20.25
C ARG A 2 8.66 -13.20 19.85
N LYS A 3 8.77 -12.21 20.75
CA LYS A 3 8.30 -10.82 20.47
C LYS A 3 9.16 -10.09 19.44
N ALA A 4 10.49 -10.18 19.57
CA ALA A 4 11.41 -9.59 18.60
C ALA A 4 11.27 -10.22 17.21
N GLY A 5 11.10 -11.55 17.14
CA GLY A 5 10.83 -12.26 15.89
C GLY A 5 9.51 -11.83 15.23
N LEU A 6 8.43 -11.71 16.00
CA LEU A 6 7.14 -11.23 15.48
C LEU A 6 7.24 -9.82 14.89
N ASN A 7 7.94 -8.91 15.58
CA ASN A 7 8.14 -7.55 15.09
C ASN A 7 8.97 -7.52 13.80
N PHE A 8 10.01 -8.36 13.72
CA PHE A 8 10.82 -8.50 12.50
C PHE A 8 9.99 -9.01 11.33
N TRP A 9 9.19 -10.07 11.52
CA TRP A 9 8.32 -10.60 10.45
C TRP A 9 7.26 -9.61 10.00
N LEU A 10 6.65 -8.85 10.92
CA LEU A 10 5.70 -7.79 10.56
C LEU A 10 6.37 -6.66 9.79
N ALA A 11 7.59 -6.28 10.16
CA ALA A 11 8.36 -5.27 9.43
C ALA A 11 8.70 -5.75 8.01
N CYS A 12 9.15 -7.00 7.85
CA CYS A 12 9.36 -7.60 6.54
C CYS A 12 8.06 -7.63 5.71
N GLY A 13 6.94 -8.02 6.32
CA GLY A 13 5.63 -8.02 5.66
C GLY A 13 5.22 -6.64 5.17
N LEU A 14 5.33 -5.62 6.02
CA LEU A 14 5.07 -4.22 5.67
C LEU A 14 5.96 -3.73 4.53
N PHE A 15 7.26 -4.03 4.59
CA PHE A 15 8.20 -3.63 3.56
C PHE A 15 7.87 -4.26 2.20
N LEU A 16 7.63 -5.58 2.17
CA LEU A 16 7.34 -6.30 0.94
C LEU A 16 6.01 -5.89 0.31
N THR A 17 4.97 -5.73 1.12
CA THR A 17 3.64 -5.30 0.63
C THR A 17 3.65 -3.83 0.20
N GLY A 18 4.38 -2.96 0.91
CA GLY A 18 4.61 -1.58 0.49
C GLY A 18 5.41 -1.48 -0.81
N ALA A 19 6.45 -2.29 -0.98
CA ALA A 19 7.19 -2.38 -2.24
C ALA A 19 6.29 -2.88 -3.40
N GLY A 20 5.46 -3.90 -3.16
CA GLY A 20 4.48 -4.39 -4.13
C GLY A 20 3.47 -3.31 -4.57
N LEU A 21 2.98 -2.50 -3.63
CA LEU A 21 2.16 -1.33 -3.90
C LEU A 21 2.88 -0.29 -4.76
N ALA A 22 4.12 0.05 -4.40
CA ALA A 22 4.92 1.00 -5.14
C ALA A 22 5.15 0.54 -6.58
N VAL A 23 5.57 -0.71 -6.78
CA VAL A 23 5.81 -1.27 -8.13
C VAL A 23 4.53 -1.33 -8.95
N SER A 24 3.45 -1.90 -8.43
CA SER A 24 2.19 -2.01 -9.17
C SER A 24 1.54 -0.66 -9.47
N GLY A 25 1.64 0.31 -8.55
CA GLY A 25 1.19 1.68 -8.76
C GLY A 25 2.05 2.41 -9.79
N PHE A 26 3.37 2.24 -9.72
CA PHE A 26 4.32 2.84 -10.66
C PHE A 26 4.18 2.27 -12.08
N VAL A 27 3.97 0.95 -12.22
CA VAL A 27 3.67 0.32 -13.52
C VAL A 27 2.39 0.91 -14.11
N ARG A 28 1.34 1.09 -13.30
CA ARG A 28 0.11 1.75 -13.75
C ARG A 28 0.28 3.22 -14.08
N TRP A 29 1.22 3.93 -13.43
CA TRP A 29 1.44 5.34 -13.67
C TRP A 29 2.36 5.61 -14.87
N LEU A 30 3.45 4.85 -15.03
CA LEU A 30 4.41 5.04 -16.13
C LEU A 30 4.09 4.22 -17.37
N VAL A 31 3.75 2.94 -17.20
CA VAL A 31 3.63 2.00 -18.32
C VAL A 31 2.21 1.96 -18.85
N LEU A 32 1.22 2.17 -17.97
CA LEU A 32 -0.21 2.14 -18.29
C LEU A 32 -0.97 3.42 -17.84
N PRO A 33 -0.43 4.65 -18.10
CA PRO A 33 -0.98 5.88 -17.57
C PRO A 33 -2.45 6.07 -17.96
N CYS A 34 -3.27 6.42 -16.98
CA CYS A 34 -4.63 6.91 -17.22
C CYS A 34 -4.58 8.37 -17.67
N GLY A 35 -4.24 8.57 -18.95
CA GLY A 35 -4.21 9.89 -19.58
C GLY A 35 -4.43 9.74 -21.07
N GLY A 36 -5.66 9.40 -21.47
CA GLY A 36 -6.01 9.27 -22.89
C GLY A 36 -7.35 8.63 -23.28
N GLY A 37 -8.13 8.00 -22.37
CA GLY A 37 -9.45 7.52 -22.81
C GLY A 37 -10.23 6.49 -22.00
N GLN A 38 -9.90 6.20 -20.73
CA GLN A 38 -10.70 5.24 -19.95
C GLN A 38 -10.94 5.71 -18.50
N GLY A 39 -11.36 6.95 -18.36
CA GLY A 39 -12.27 7.33 -17.28
C GLY A 39 -13.69 7.33 -17.86
N PHE A 40 -14.60 6.54 -17.29
CA PHE A 40 -16.05 6.75 -17.43
C PHE A 40 -16.65 6.77 -18.86
N ARG A 41 -16.21 5.92 -19.79
CA ARG A 41 -16.97 5.67 -21.04
C ARG A 41 -17.10 4.17 -21.31
N GLY A 42 -18.31 3.65 -21.11
CA GLY A 42 -18.75 2.34 -21.60
C GLY A 42 -18.85 2.32 -23.13
N GLY A 43 -17.70 2.37 -23.81
CA GLY A 43 -17.60 2.43 -25.26
C GLY A 43 -17.16 1.09 -25.86
N ARG A 44 -18.05 0.49 -26.63
CA ARG A 44 -17.97 -0.76 -27.41
C ARG A 44 -16.88 -0.81 -28.51
N TRP A 45 -15.82 -0.02 -28.43
CA TRP A 45 -14.81 0.09 -29.49
C TRP A 45 -13.40 0.11 -28.88
N ALA A 46 -12.91 -1.09 -28.57
CA ALA A 46 -11.64 -1.34 -27.90
C ALA A 46 -10.46 -1.13 -28.85
N TYR A 47 -9.72 -0.04 -28.64
CA TYR A 47 -8.28 -0.06 -28.91
C TYR A 47 -7.67 -1.22 -28.09
N PRO A 48 -6.63 -1.92 -28.57
CA PRO A 48 -5.99 -2.95 -27.77
C PRO A 48 -5.54 -2.33 -26.45
N GLU A 49 -6.08 -2.86 -25.35
CA GLU A 49 -5.68 -2.49 -23.99
C GLU A 49 -4.15 -2.55 -23.91
N PRO A 50 -3.47 -1.52 -23.38
CA PRO A 50 -2.04 -1.59 -23.22
C PRO A 50 -1.72 -2.74 -22.25
N VAL A 51 -0.93 -3.70 -22.74
CA VAL A 51 -0.51 -4.89 -21.99
C VAL A 51 0.97 -4.75 -21.65
N PHE A 52 1.29 -4.89 -20.36
CA PHE A 52 2.66 -5.01 -19.91
C PHE A 52 2.77 -6.21 -18.97
N ILE A 53 3.20 -7.36 -19.51
CA ILE A 53 3.18 -8.69 -18.87
C ILE A 53 1.74 -9.17 -18.60
N PHE A 54 0.93 -8.36 -17.92
CA PHE A 54 -0.50 -8.55 -17.69
C PHE A 54 -1.30 -7.35 -18.22
N THR A 55 -2.63 -7.52 -18.28
CA THR A 55 -3.56 -6.44 -18.61
C THR A 55 -3.57 -5.37 -17.50
N ARG A 56 -3.99 -4.16 -17.84
CA ARG A 56 -4.20 -3.08 -16.87
C ARG A 56 -5.16 -3.47 -15.74
N GLY A 57 -6.22 -4.23 -16.05
CA GLY A 57 -7.16 -4.76 -15.05
C GLY A 57 -6.47 -5.67 -14.05
N THR A 58 -5.66 -6.61 -14.54
CA THR A 58 -4.88 -7.50 -13.67
C THR A 58 -3.89 -6.73 -12.78
N TRP A 59 -3.23 -5.69 -13.30
CA TRP A 59 -2.38 -4.82 -12.48
C TRP A 59 -3.16 -4.04 -11.42
N ASP A 60 -4.40 -3.65 -11.71
CA ASP A 60 -5.29 -3.01 -10.74
C ASP A 60 -5.70 -3.98 -9.63
N ASP A 61 -6.03 -5.23 -9.99
CA ASP A 61 -6.36 -6.28 -9.02
C ASP A 61 -5.16 -6.62 -8.11
N ILE A 62 -3.96 -6.77 -8.70
CA ILE A 62 -2.72 -6.98 -7.95
C ILE A 62 -2.47 -5.82 -6.99
N HIS A 63 -2.62 -4.57 -7.46
CA HIS A 63 -2.42 -3.38 -6.63
C HIS A 63 -3.41 -3.33 -5.46
N LYS A 64 -4.70 -3.58 -5.72
CA LYS A 64 -5.74 -3.63 -4.70
C LYS A 64 -5.49 -4.73 -3.67
N PHE A 65 -5.07 -5.92 -4.13
CA PHE A 65 -4.72 -7.02 -3.23
C PHE A 65 -3.59 -6.63 -2.27
N PHE A 66 -2.49 -6.09 -2.79
CA PHE A 66 -1.40 -5.59 -1.96
C PHE A 66 -1.85 -4.46 -1.03
N ALA A 67 -2.77 -3.58 -1.46
CA ALA A 67 -3.32 -2.52 -0.63
C ALA A 67 -4.07 -3.07 0.59
N VAL A 68 -4.95 -4.05 0.39
CA VAL A 68 -5.73 -4.66 1.48
C VAL A 68 -4.80 -5.34 2.50
N VAL A 69 -3.82 -6.12 2.02
CA VAL A 69 -2.86 -6.79 2.91
C VAL A 69 -1.99 -5.77 3.66
N PHE A 70 -1.50 -4.73 2.97
CA PHE A 70 -0.69 -3.68 3.59
C PHE A 70 -1.45 -2.95 4.69
N VAL A 71 -2.71 -2.56 4.44
CA VAL A 71 -3.55 -1.90 5.45
C VAL A 71 -3.77 -2.79 6.67
N GLY A 72 -4.01 -4.09 6.46
CA GLY A 72 -4.12 -5.06 7.57
C GLY A 72 -2.84 -5.15 8.41
N LEU A 73 -1.68 -5.18 7.75
CA LEU A 73 -0.38 -5.20 8.44
C LEU A 73 -0.08 -3.89 9.18
N VAL A 74 -0.45 -2.74 8.61
CA VAL A 74 -0.33 -1.44 9.29
C VAL A 74 -1.19 -1.41 10.54
N ALA A 75 -2.43 -1.89 10.46
CA ALA A 75 -3.31 -1.97 11.63
C ALA A 75 -2.70 -2.86 12.73
N ALA A 76 -2.20 -4.05 12.38
CA ALA A 76 -1.52 -4.93 13.32
C ALA A 76 -0.26 -4.28 13.94
N HIS A 77 0.52 -3.55 13.14
CA HIS A 77 1.68 -2.80 13.62
C HIS A 77 1.28 -1.73 14.64
N VAL A 78 0.27 -0.91 14.32
CA VAL A 78 -0.24 0.12 15.24
C VAL A 78 -0.73 -0.50 16.56
N MET A 79 -1.46 -1.62 16.50
CA MET A 79 -1.94 -2.31 17.70
C MET A 79 -0.78 -2.80 18.59
N LEU A 80 0.28 -3.37 18.00
CA LEU A 80 1.45 -3.83 18.76
C LEU A 80 2.24 -2.69 19.39
N HIS A 81 2.28 -1.54 18.71
CA HIS A 81 3.01 -0.35 19.16
C HIS A 81 2.13 0.66 19.91
N TRP A 82 0.87 0.35 20.20
CA TRP A 82 -0.12 1.27 20.77
C TRP A 82 0.36 1.96 22.06
N ASN A 83 0.92 1.20 23.00
CA ASN A 83 1.42 1.75 24.26
C ASN A 83 2.57 2.75 24.04
N TRP A 84 3.44 2.48 23.07
CA TRP A 84 4.52 3.39 22.69
C TRP A 84 3.98 4.64 21.99
N LEU A 85 3.00 4.50 21.08
CA LEU A 85 2.35 5.61 20.39
C LEU A 85 1.68 6.58 21.39
N VAL A 86 0.87 6.06 22.32
CA VAL A 86 0.23 6.87 23.37
C VAL A 86 1.27 7.51 24.29
N GLY A 87 2.33 6.78 24.64
CA GLY A 87 3.45 7.32 25.41
C GLY A 87 4.16 8.49 24.71
N MET A 88 4.41 8.37 23.41
CA MET A 88 5.01 9.41 22.58
C MET A 88 4.09 10.62 22.45
N TRP A 89 2.80 10.40 22.17
CA TRP A 89 1.79 11.47 22.07
C TRP A 89 1.71 12.30 23.36
N ARG A 90 1.69 11.63 24.52
CA ARG A 90 1.72 12.30 25.83
C ARG A 90 3.04 13.05 26.09
N SER A 91 4.17 12.50 25.63
CA SER A 91 5.48 13.14 25.76
C SER A 91 5.60 14.42 24.93
N LEU A 92 5.10 14.40 23.69
CA LEU A 92 5.06 15.57 22.82
C LEU A 92 4.20 16.69 23.41
N GLY A 93 3.06 16.35 24.02
CA GLY A 93 2.21 17.32 24.72
C GLY A 93 2.89 17.95 25.96
N ARG A 94 3.78 17.22 26.64
CA ARG A 94 4.56 17.75 27.77
C ARG A 94 5.74 18.63 27.35
N ARG A 95 6.27 18.47 26.13
CA ARG A 95 7.36 19.28 25.59
C ARG A 95 6.94 20.65 25.05
N GLN A 96 5.62 20.93 24.98
CA GLN A 96 5.08 22.22 24.56
C GLN A 96 4.66 23.12 25.74
N GLY A 97 5.11 22.83 26.96
CA GLY A 97 5.00 23.77 28.08
C GLY A 97 6.12 24.81 28.02
N PRO A 98 5.82 26.13 28.08
CA PRO A 98 6.84 27.16 28.28
C PRO A 98 7.58 26.97 29.61
#